data_AF-W8VZ50-F1
#
_entry.id   AF-W8VZ50-F1
#
_cell.length_a   1.000
_cell.length_b   1.000
_cell.length_c   1.000
_cell.angle_alpha   90.00
_cell.angle_beta   90.00
_cell.angle_gamma   90.00
#
_symmetry.space_group_name_H-M   'P 1'
#
loop_
_entity.id
_entity.type
_entity.pdbx_description
1 polymer ?
#
loop_
_entity_poly.entity_id
_entity_poly.type
_entity_poly.pdbx_seq_one_letter_code
_entity_poly.pdbx_strand_id
1 'polypeptide(L)' 'VFFSSVTMIIGVPTGIKVFSWLYMILNSRVSLREPVFWWVLSFIVLFTIGGVTGIILSACVLDNIL' A
#
# COMPACT_ATOMS: atom_id res chain seq x y z
N VAL A 1 -22.20 -0.66 -4.58
CA VAL A 1 -21.96 -0.89 -3.12
C VAL A 1 -21.30 -2.24 -2.85
N PHE A 2 -21.88 -3.38 -3.24
CA PHE A 2 -21.31 -4.72 -2.96
C PHE A 2 -19.87 -4.90 -3.49
N PHE A 3 -19.59 -4.53 -4.74
CA PHE A 3 -18.23 -4.58 -5.31
C PHE A 3 -17.27 -3.55 -4.69
N SER A 4 -17.77 -2.40 -4.27
CA SER A 4 -16.98 -1.37 -3.57
C SER A 4 -16.61 -1.78 -2.15
N SER A 5 -17.50 -2.47 -1.42
CA SER A 5 -17.16 -3.06 -0.13
C SER A 5 -16.14 -4.20 -0.24
N VAL A 6 -16.23 -5.02 -1.29
CA VAL A 6 -15.27 -6.12 -1.52
C VAL A 6 -13.87 -5.58 -1.82
N THR A 7 -13.74 -4.54 -2.65
CA THR A 7 -12.44 -3.90 -2.92
C THR A 7 -11.83 -3.26 -1.68
N MET A 8 -12.65 -2.64 -0.82
CA MET A 8 -12.19 -2.09 0.46
C MET A 8 -11.70 -3.19 1.43
N ILE A 9 -12.38 -4.34 1.50
CA ILE A 9 -11.97 -5.49 2.33
C ILE A 9 -10.62 -6.04 1.88
N ILE A 10 -10.34 -6.08 0.57
CA ILE A 10 -9.04 -6.52 0.03
C ILE A 10 -7.91 -5.53 0.37
N GLY A 11 -8.23 -4.25 0.60
CA GLY A 11 -7.27 -3.23 1.05
C GLY A 11 -6.72 -3.47 2.46
N VAL A 12 -7.46 -4.17 3.32
CA VAL A 12 -7.05 -4.46 4.71
C VAL A 12 -5.84 -5.42 4.78
N PRO A 13 -5.86 -6.63 4.17
CA PRO A 13 -4.72 -7.54 4.21
C PRO A 13 -3.49 -6.99 3.47
N THR A 14 -3.67 -6.19 2.42
CA THR A 14 -2.54 -5.55 1.72
C THR A 14 -1.89 -4.48 2.61
N GLY A 15 -2.68 -3.67 3.32
CA GLY A 15 -2.18 -2.71 4.30
C GLY A 15 -1.38 -3.36 5.44
N ILE A 16 -1.88 -4.47 6.00
CA ILE A 16 -1.17 -5.22 7.06
C ILE A 16 0.22 -5.67 6.57
N LYS A 17 0.32 -6.09 5.31
CA LYS A 17 1.59 -6.54 4.71
C LYS A 17 2.60 -5.40 4.59
N VAL A 18 2.14 -4.20 4.25
CA VAL A 18 3.00 -3.00 4.21
C VAL A 18 3.53 -2.64 5.59
N PHE A 19 2.69 -2.66 6.61
CA PHE A 19 3.14 -2.43 7.99
C PHE A 19 4.16 -3.46 8.47
N SER A 20 3.97 -4.73 8.08
CA SER A 20 4.95 -5.80 8.36
C SER A 20 6.32 -5.52 7.73
N TRP A 21 6.37 -5.06 6.47
CA TRP A 21 7.63 -4.66 5.83
C TRP A 21 8.28 -3.46 6.51
N LEU A 22 7.49 -2.48 6.95
CA LEU A 22 8.01 -1.32 7.69
C LEU A 22 8.67 -1.75 9.00
N TYR A 23 8.03 -2.67 9.74
CA TYR A 23 8.56 -3.22 10.98
C TYR A 23 9.83 -4.05 10.75
N MET A 24 9.86 -4.84 9.67
CA MET A 24 11.05 -5.59 9.27
C MET A 24 12.24 -4.67 9.00
N ILE A 25 12.01 -3.53 8.33
CA ILE A 25 13.06 -2.54 8.06
C ILE A 25 13.55 -1.87 9.35
N LEU A 26 12.63 -1.49 10.25
CA LEU A 26 12.97 -0.84 11.52
C LEU A 26 13.80 -1.74 12.45
N ASN A 27 13.54 -3.05 12.44
CA ASN A 27 14.25 -4.01 13.28
C ASN A 27 15.47 -4.65 12.58
N SER A 28 15.67 -4.37 11.29
CA SER A 28 16.77 -4.93 10.53
C SER A 28 18.03 -4.08 10.63
N ARG A 29 19.19 -4.74 10.79
CA ARG A 29 20.51 -4.10 10.80
C ARG A 29 21.01 -3.89 9.36
N VAL A 30 20.19 -3.28 8.51
CA VAL A 30 20.57 -2.97 7.11
C VAL A 30 21.52 -1.78 7.11
N SER A 31 22.59 -1.86 6.32
CA SER A 31 23.45 -0.71 6.14
C SER A 31 22.76 0.30 5.21
N LEU A 32 22.72 1.57 5.59
CA LEU A 32 22.11 2.65 4.78
C LEU A 32 22.80 2.85 3.41
N ARG A 33 23.98 2.24 3.21
CA ARG A 33 24.76 2.27 1.98
C ARG A 33 24.36 1.17 0.98
N GLU A 34 23.50 0.24 1.37
CA GLU A 34 23.01 -0.79 0.45
C GLU A 34 21.95 -0.19 -0.50
N PRO A 35 22.14 -0.28 -1.83
CA PRO A 35 21.19 0.26 -2.80
C PRO A 35 19.82 -0.44 -2.73
N VAL A 36 19.79 -1.68 -2.24
CA VAL A 36 18.57 -2.48 -2.07
C VAL A 36 17.62 -1.82 -1.05
N PHE A 37 18.14 -1.21 0.00
CA PHE A 37 17.33 -0.53 1.02
C PHE A 37 16.52 0.63 0.40
N TRP A 38 17.20 1.47 -0.40
CA TRP A 38 16.58 2.60 -1.09
C TRP A 38 15.51 2.16 -2.10
N TRP A 39 15.74 1.04 -2.77
CA TRP A 39 14.76 0.46 -3.70
C TRP A 39 13.51 -0.04 -2.97
N VAL A 40 13.68 -0.78 -1.87
CA VAL A 40 12.55 -1.26 -1.05
C VAL A 40 11.77 -0.09 -0.44
N LEU A 41 12.45 0.95 0.03
CA LEU A 41 11.80 2.17 0.53
C LEU A 41 10.95 2.84 -0.56
N SER A 42 11.52 3.01 -1.76
CA SER A 42 10.80 3.56 -2.92
C SER A 42 9.61 2.70 -3.33
N PHE A 43 9.75 1.38 -3.28
CA PHE A 43 8.67 0.43 -3.55
C PHE A 43 7.51 0.59 -2.56
N ILE A 44 7.79 0.68 -1.25
CA ILE A 44 6.75 0.87 -0.23
C ILE A 44 6.00 2.21 -0.44
N VAL A 45 6.73 3.28 -0.76
CA VAL A 45 6.12 4.60 -1.02
C VAL A 45 5.23 4.58 -2.26
N LEU A 46 5.71 4.03 -3.38
CA LEU A 46 4.92 3.92 -4.61
C LEU A 46 3.69 3.02 -4.42
N PHE A 47 3.86 1.91 -3.71
CA PHE A 47 2.78 0.96 -3.43
C PHE A 47 1.70 1.58 -2.54
N THR A 48 2.06 2.36 -1.53
CA THR A 48 1.09 3.04 -0.66
C THR A 48 0.31 4.13 -1.39
N ILE A 49 0.99 4.97 -2.17
CA ILE A 49 0.33 6.02 -2.97
C ILE A 49 -0.63 5.39 -3.99
N GLY A 50 -0.16 4.41 -4.77
CA GLY A 50 -0.98 3.72 -5.76
C GLY A 50 -2.16 2.94 -5.14
N GLY A 51 -1.93 2.34 -3.97
CA GLY A 51 -2.97 1.63 -3.22
C GLY A 51 -4.08 2.56 -2.73
N VAL A 52 -3.73 3.72 -2.17
CA VAL A 52 -4.70 4.71 -1.71
C VAL A 52 -5.52 5.26 -2.88
N THR A 53 -4.89 5.60 -4.00
CA THR A 53 -5.62 6.06 -5.20
C THR A 53 -6.54 4.97 -5.77
N GLY A 54 -6.12 3.70 -5.74
CA GLY A 54 -6.95 2.58 -6.19
C GLY A 54 -8.19 2.35 -5.32
N ILE A 55 -8.08 2.51 -4.01
CA ILE A 55 -9.22 2.42 -3.07
C ILE A 55 -10.20 3.57 -3.33
N ILE A 56 -9.70 4.78 -3.57
CA ILE A 56 -10.53 5.96 -3.86
C ILE A 56 -11.29 5.78 -5.19
N LEU A 57 -10.63 5.25 -6.24
CA LEU A 57 -11.27 4.98 -7.53
C LEU A 57 -12.31 3.85 -7.44
N SER A 58 -12.09 2.87 -6.55
CA SER A 58 -13.02 1.75 -6.32
C SER A 58 -14.27 2.12 -5.51
N ALA A 59 -14.34 3.35 -5.01
CA ALA A 59 -15.55 3.86 -4.37
C ALA A 59 -16.63 4.12 -5.42
N CYS A 60 -17.70 3.32 -5.42
CA CYS A 60 -18.84 3.44 -6.36
C CYS A 60 -19.45 4.85 -6.41
N VAL A 61 -19.22 5.70 -5.39
CA VAL A 61 -19.74 7.08 -5.35
C VAL A 61 -19.00 8.00 -6.32
N LEU A 62 -17.68 7.78 -6.50
CA LEU A 62 -16.86 8.54 -7.45
C LEU A 62 -17.01 8.00 -8.88
N ASP A 63 -17.12 6.67 -9.03
CA ASP A 63 -17.32 6.01 -10.34
C ASP A 63 -18.69 6.30 -10.98
N ASN A 64 -19.69 6.69 -10.20
CA ASN A 64 -21.03 7.06 -10.70
C ASN A 64 -21.20 8.58 -10.92
N ILE A 65 -20.19 9.39 -10.55
CA ILE A 65 -20.16 10.85 -10.68
C ILE A 65 -19.24 11.31 -11.83
N LEU A 66 -18.18 10.55 -12.12
CA LEU A 66 -17.37 10.67 -13.35
C LEU A 66 -18.13 10.08 -14.55
#